data_AF-A0A1Z5LF83-F1
#
_entry.id   AF-A0A1Z5LF83-F1
#
_cell.length_a   1.000
_cell.length_b   1.000
_cell.length_c   1.000
_cell.angle_alpha   90.00
_cell.angle_beta   90.00
_cell.angle_gamma   90.00
#
_symmetry.space_group_name_H-M   'P 1'
#
loop_
_entity.id
_entity.type
_entity.pdbx_description
1 polymer ?
#
loop_
_entity_poly.entity_id
_entity_poly.type
_entity_poly.pdbx_seq_one_letter_code
_entity_poly.pdbx_strand_id
1 'polypeptide(L)'
;MLLGFVLAAVSPAVVVPSMLWLQSEGYGMDKGIPTLVMAAASFDDVVAITGFGVTMGVVFATGNLAWTVAKGPLEAVVGMLYGVIVGFPLWYLPDKDHPEKATLRAALLIASGVAVMFVSRRLEFGGSGALGCISVAFVAAFGWKREHDGAAAASKTCSVLWEIFQPTLFGLIGAEVQIKNLDKATIFLGLAVIGTALSFRIMTTFLVVYGANLTIKERLFVAIAWLPKATVQAAIGSSALDFARTIKADDDIIQVASQVLTIAVLSILATAPTGAAAIALAAPRLLHKDKPGDEEAADKPRDEAAAPVQPDSGRL
;
A
#
# COMPACT_ATOMS: atom_id res chain seq x y z
N MET A 1 1.63 14.47 -14.45
CA MET A 1 0.66 13.43 -14.03
C MET A 1 1.37 12.17 -13.53
N LEU A 2 2.31 11.58 -14.29
CA LEU A 2 3.07 10.39 -13.86
C LEU A 2 3.68 10.54 -12.46
N LEU A 3 4.47 11.60 -12.26
CA LEU A 3 5.08 11.90 -10.96
C LEU A 3 4.04 12.03 -9.83
N GLY A 4 2.86 12.55 -10.14
CA GLY A 4 1.77 12.68 -9.16
C GLY A 4 1.30 11.32 -8.64
N PHE A 5 1.09 10.34 -9.52
CA PHE A 5 0.73 8.98 -9.12
C PHE A 5 1.88 8.24 -8.43
N VAL A 6 3.13 8.46 -8.87
CA VAL A 6 4.32 7.94 -8.17
C VAL A 6 4.38 8.46 -6.73
N LEU A 7 4.19 9.77 -6.55
CA LEU A 7 4.19 10.40 -5.23
C LEU A 7 2.87 10.19 -4.46
N ALA A 8 1.80 9.69 -5.08
CA ALA A 8 0.54 9.46 -4.40
C ALA A 8 0.61 8.24 -3.47
N ALA A 9 1.23 7.15 -3.88
CA ALA A 9 1.27 5.91 -3.09
C ALA A 9 1.97 6.08 -1.73
N VAL A 10 1.45 5.46 -0.68
CA VAL A 10 2.15 5.32 0.61
C VAL A 10 3.07 4.09 0.53
N SER A 11 4.00 3.94 1.47
CA SER A 11 4.82 2.74 1.57
C SER A 11 4.32 1.79 2.66
N PRO A 12 3.70 0.65 2.31
CA PRO A 12 3.35 -0.39 3.27
C PRO A 12 4.56 -0.90 4.05
N ALA A 13 5.73 -0.97 3.41
CA ALA A 13 6.94 -1.49 4.06
C ALA A 13 7.42 -0.63 5.23
N VAL A 14 7.07 0.66 5.26
CA VAL A 14 7.37 1.54 6.41
C VAL A 14 6.17 1.59 7.36
N VAL A 15 4.97 1.73 6.81
CA VAL A 15 3.75 1.95 7.60
C VAL A 15 3.30 0.69 8.33
N VAL A 16 3.26 -0.47 7.66
CA VAL A 16 2.73 -1.71 8.24
C VAL A 16 3.52 -2.17 9.47
N PRO A 17 4.86 -2.25 9.46
CA PRO A 17 5.60 -2.62 10.66
C PRO A 17 5.39 -1.65 11.82
N SER A 18 5.33 -0.34 11.55
CA SER A 18 5.03 0.65 12.58
C SER A 18 3.62 0.49 13.14
N MET A 19 2.61 0.21 12.30
CA MET A 19 1.24 -0.02 12.77
C MET A 19 1.13 -1.32 13.57
N LEU A 20 1.77 -2.41 13.15
CA LEU A 20 1.80 -3.67 13.91
C LEU A 20 2.46 -3.49 15.28
N TRP A 21 3.56 -2.72 15.35
CA TRP A 21 4.18 -2.36 16.62
C TRP A 21 3.21 -1.60 17.53
N LEU A 22 2.46 -0.62 16.99
CA LEU A 22 1.45 0.11 17.75
C LEU A 22 0.32 -0.79 18.25
N GLN A 23 -0.12 -1.76 17.45
CA GLN A 23 -1.10 -2.75 17.89
C GLN A 23 -0.57 -3.60 19.04
N SER A 24 0.69 -4.06 18.95
CA SER A 24 1.31 -4.86 20.01
C SER A 24 1.50 -4.08 21.32
N GLU A 25 1.65 -2.76 21.23
CA GLU A 25 1.76 -1.86 22.38
C GLU A 25 0.40 -1.33 22.86
N GLY A 26 -0.71 -1.62 22.17
CA GLY A 26 -2.04 -1.14 22.55
C GLY A 26 -2.32 0.35 22.24
N TYR A 27 -1.62 0.96 21.28
CA TYR A 27 -1.88 2.36 20.89
C TYR A 27 -2.99 2.49 19.84
N GLY A 28 -4.04 3.26 20.17
CA GLY A 28 -5.15 3.59 19.26
C GLY A 28 -6.00 2.39 18.86
N MET A 29 -6.06 1.38 19.73
CA MET A 29 -6.81 0.14 19.51
C MET A 29 -8.30 0.34 19.74
N ASP A 30 -8.68 1.15 20.72
CA ASP A 30 -10.03 1.68 20.99
C ASP A 30 -10.81 2.08 19.72
N LYS A 31 -10.14 2.74 18.77
CA LYS A 31 -10.73 3.21 17.50
C LYS A 31 -10.19 2.50 16.27
N GLY A 32 -9.38 1.46 16.45
CA GLY A 32 -8.80 0.68 15.36
C GLY A 32 -7.95 1.50 14.39
N ILE A 33 -7.26 2.55 14.87
CA ILE A 33 -6.48 3.48 14.03
C ILE A 33 -5.38 2.75 13.24
N PRO A 34 -4.57 1.84 13.85
CA PRO A 34 -3.57 1.09 13.10
C PRO A 34 -4.17 0.26 11.95
N THR A 35 -5.31 -0.39 12.21
CA THR A 35 -6.04 -1.19 11.21
C THR A 35 -6.57 -0.31 10.07
N LEU A 36 -7.14 0.84 10.40
CA LEU A 36 -7.63 1.82 9.42
C LEU A 36 -6.48 2.29 8.51
N VAL A 37 -5.35 2.66 9.09
CA VAL A 37 -4.17 3.16 8.35
C VAL A 37 -3.63 2.09 7.41
N MET A 38 -3.49 0.84 7.86
CA MET A 38 -3.01 -0.27 7.03
C MET A 38 -3.97 -0.58 5.87
N ALA A 39 -5.27 -0.63 6.15
CA ALA A 39 -6.29 -0.89 5.13
C ALA A 39 -6.32 0.22 4.08
N ALA A 40 -6.34 1.48 4.54
CA ALA A 40 -6.43 2.63 3.64
C ALA A 40 -5.15 2.81 2.81
N ALA A 41 -3.96 2.50 3.34
CA ALA A 41 -2.71 2.48 2.56
C ALA A 41 -2.76 1.47 1.40
N SER A 42 -3.36 0.30 1.63
CA SER A 42 -3.50 -0.73 0.58
C SER A 42 -4.40 -0.25 -0.57
N PHE A 43 -5.51 0.43 -0.26
CA PHE A 43 -6.38 1.03 -1.28
C PHE A 43 -5.71 2.18 -2.03
N ASP A 44 -4.98 3.05 -1.31
CA ASP A 44 -4.20 4.14 -1.91
C ASP A 44 -3.20 3.61 -2.94
N ASP A 45 -2.48 2.54 -2.61
CA ASP A 45 -1.50 1.92 -3.50
C ASP A 45 -2.15 1.33 -4.76
N VAL A 46 -3.32 0.67 -4.64
CA VAL A 46 -4.06 0.15 -5.81
C VAL A 46 -4.46 1.29 -6.73
N VAL A 47 -5.00 2.39 -6.20
CA VAL A 47 -5.41 3.56 -6.99
C VAL A 47 -4.20 4.24 -7.63
N ALA A 48 -3.10 4.40 -6.87
CA ALA A 48 -1.88 5.05 -7.36
C ALA A 48 -1.21 4.25 -8.48
N ILE A 49 -1.07 2.93 -8.33
CA ILE A 49 -0.48 2.05 -9.35
C ILE A 49 -1.38 2.01 -10.59
N THR A 50 -2.71 1.91 -10.41
CA THR A 50 -3.66 1.94 -11.53
C THR A 50 -3.58 3.26 -12.30
N GLY A 51 -3.63 4.38 -11.60
CA GLY A 51 -3.57 5.71 -12.19
C GLY A 51 -2.23 5.98 -12.88
N PHE A 52 -1.14 5.45 -12.32
CA PHE A 52 0.17 5.47 -12.98
C PHE A 52 0.15 4.70 -14.29
N GLY A 53 -0.40 3.48 -14.32
CA GLY A 53 -0.55 2.67 -15.53
C GLY A 53 -1.37 3.37 -16.62
N VAL A 54 -2.53 3.92 -16.26
CA VAL A 54 -3.38 4.72 -17.16
C VAL A 54 -2.61 5.90 -17.73
N THR A 55 -1.91 6.64 -16.87
CA THR A 55 -1.16 7.83 -17.29
C THR A 55 0.02 7.46 -18.18
N MET A 56 0.72 6.36 -17.89
CA MET A 56 1.78 5.82 -18.73
C MET A 56 1.26 5.49 -20.13
N GLY A 57 0.11 4.80 -20.20
CA GLY A 57 -0.56 4.50 -21.47
C GLY A 57 -0.92 5.75 -22.26
N VAL A 58 -1.36 6.82 -21.59
CA VAL A 58 -1.70 8.12 -22.20
C VAL A 58 -0.47 8.87 -22.70
N VAL A 59 0.59 8.94 -21.88
CA VAL A 59 1.81 9.70 -22.20
C VAL A 59 2.56 9.09 -23.39
N PHE A 60 2.63 7.77 -23.46
CA PHE A 60 3.39 7.05 -24.49
C PHE A 60 2.53 6.52 -25.63
N ALA A 61 1.34 7.09 -25.79
CA ALA A 61 0.39 6.69 -26.79
C ALA A 61 0.83 7.01 -28.23
N THR A 62 0.98 5.98 -29.04
CA THR A 62 1.17 6.09 -30.49
C THR A 62 -0.11 5.64 -31.20
N GLY A 63 -1.16 6.49 -31.21
CA GLY A 63 -2.42 6.13 -31.87
C GLY A 63 -3.63 7.02 -31.55
N ASN A 64 -4.84 6.51 -31.85
CA ASN A 64 -6.10 7.21 -31.60
C ASN A 64 -6.28 7.48 -30.10
N LEU A 65 -6.40 8.77 -29.73
CA LEU A 65 -6.57 9.25 -28.36
C LEU A 65 -7.69 8.51 -27.60
N ALA A 66 -8.77 8.13 -28.29
CA ALA A 66 -9.89 7.39 -27.70
C ALA A 66 -9.49 5.96 -27.27
N TRP A 67 -8.71 5.25 -28.08
CA TRP A 67 -8.20 3.91 -27.74
C TRP A 67 -7.21 3.99 -26.58
N THR A 68 -6.35 4.99 -26.59
CA THR A 68 -5.37 5.26 -25.55
C THR A 68 -6.01 5.55 -24.19
N VAL A 69 -7.02 6.41 -24.15
CA VAL A 69 -7.74 6.73 -22.91
C VAL A 69 -8.53 5.52 -22.42
N ALA A 70 -9.10 4.71 -23.33
CA ALA A 70 -9.76 3.46 -22.97
C ALA A 70 -8.79 2.37 -22.49
N LYS A 71 -7.54 2.38 -22.99
CA LYS A 71 -6.50 1.39 -22.66
C LYS A 71 -6.19 1.37 -21.16
N GLY A 72 -6.13 2.53 -20.51
CA GLY A 72 -5.84 2.60 -19.07
C GLY A 72 -6.86 1.89 -18.18
N PRO A 73 -8.15 2.27 -18.21
CA PRO A 73 -9.20 1.55 -17.49
C PRO A 73 -9.31 0.08 -17.90
N LEU A 74 -9.10 -0.23 -19.19
CA LEU A 74 -9.10 -1.61 -19.67
C LEU A 74 -7.95 -2.43 -19.05
N GLU A 75 -6.74 -1.90 -18.96
CA GLU A 75 -5.61 -2.54 -18.27
C GLU A 75 -5.92 -2.87 -16.83
N ALA A 76 -6.61 -1.95 -16.14
CA ALA A 76 -7.03 -2.14 -14.76
C ALA A 76 -8.03 -3.28 -14.63
N VAL A 77 -9.06 -3.30 -15.50
CA VAL A 77 -10.07 -4.36 -15.54
C VAL A 77 -9.44 -5.70 -15.89
N VAL A 78 -8.54 -5.75 -16.87
CA VAL A 78 -7.84 -6.98 -17.28
C VAL A 78 -6.97 -7.52 -16.15
N GLY A 79 -6.21 -6.67 -15.47
CA GLY A 79 -5.41 -7.07 -14.31
C GLY A 79 -6.27 -7.62 -13.16
N MET A 80 -7.40 -6.96 -12.86
CA MET A 80 -8.35 -7.41 -11.84
C MET A 80 -9.00 -8.75 -12.22
N LEU A 81 -9.47 -8.89 -13.45
CA LEU A 81 -10.06 -10.14 -13.97
C LEU A 81 -9.06 -11.29 -13.90
N TYR A 82 -7.81 -11.07 -14.31
CA TYR A 82 -6.75 -12.06 -14.17
C TYR A 82 -6.59 -12.48 -12.71
N GLY A 83 -6.52 -11.52 -11.78
CA GLY A 83 -6.36 -11.80 -10.37
C GLY A 83 -7.50 -12.62 -9.77
N VAL A 84 -8.74 -12.36 -10.20
CA VAL A 84 -9.92 -13.16 -9.78
C VAL A 84 -9.86 -14.57 -10.38
N ILE A 85 -9.62 -14.68 -11.68
CA ILE A 85 -9.60 -15.96 -12.40
C ILE A 85 -8.49 -16.88 -11.90
N VAL A 86 -7.29 -16.35 -11.66
CA VAL A 86 -6.13 -17.12 -11.20
C VAL A 86 -6.12 -17.27 -9.68
N GLY A 87 -6.62 -16.29 -8.93
CA GLY A 87 -6.65 -16.33 -7.48
C GLY A 87 -7.67 -17.30 -6.91
N PHE A 88 -8.80 -17.52 -7.59
CA PHE A 88 -9.84 -18.44 -7.13
C PHE A 88 -9.37 -19.92 -7.08
N PRO A 89 -8.68 -20.47 -8.09
CA PRO A 89 -8.05 -21.79 -8.00
C PRO A 89 -7.07 -21.95 -6.82
N LEU A 90 -6.36 -20.89 -6.45
CA LEU A 90 -5.41 -20.92 -5.32
C LEU A 90 -6.09 -21.14 -3.97
N TRP A 91 -7.41 -21.05 -3.87
CA TRP A 91 -8.13 -21.39 -2.64
C TRP A 91 -8.09 -22.89 -2.35
N TYR A 92 -8.04 -23.71 -3.40
CA TYR A 92 -8.09 -25.16 -3.31
C TYR A 92 -6.73 -25.82 -3.52
N LEU A 93 -5.78 -25.11 -4.15
CA LEU A 93 -4.40 -25.56 -4.34
C LEU A 93 -3.47 -24.87 -3.33
N PRO A 94 -2.60 -25.59 -2.61
CA PRO A 94 -2.40 -27.05 -2.51
C PRO A 94 -3.49 -27.71 -1.66
N ASP A 95 -3.58 -29.04 -1.78
CA ASP A 95 -4.48 -29.86 -0.95
C ASP A 95 -4.27 -29.57 0.55
N LYS A 96 -5.36 -29.65 1.32
CA LYS A 96 -5.39 -29.20 2.72
C LYS A 96 -4.42 -29.96 3.61
N ASP A 97 -4.17 -31.22 3.27
CA ASP A 97 -3.36 -32.15 4.05
C ASP A 97 -1.90 -32.20 3.59
N HIS A 98 -1.50 -31.35 2.64
CA HIS A 98 -0.12 -31.34 2.15
C HIS A 98 0.85 -30.77 3.20
N PRO A 99 1.96 -31.46 3.54
CA PRO A 99 2.86 -31.05 4.62
C PRO A 99 3.53 -29.68 4.37
N GLU A 100 3.85 -29.35 3.11
CA GLU A 100 4.48 -28.08 2.73
C GLU A 100 3.51 -27.03 2.16
N LYS A 101 2.25 -27.08 2.59
CA LYS A 101 1.17 -26.23 2.06
C LYS A 101 1.50 -24.74 2.04
N ALA A 102 2.14 -24.23 3.10
CA ALA A 102 2.53 -22.83 3.21
C ALA A 102 3.51 -22.39 2.10
N THR A 103 4.57 -23.17 1.90
CA THR A 103 5.60 -22.91 0.88
C THR A 103 5.00 -23.01 -0.52
N LEU A 104 4.16 -24.00 -0.77
CA LEU A 104 3.58 -24.22 -2.09
C LEU A 104 2.53 -23.16 -2.44
N ARG A 105 1.75 -22.68 -1.45
CA ARG A 105 0.88 -21.48 -1.62
C ARG A 105 1.67 -20.25 -2.02
N ALA A 106 2.77 -19.97 -1.32
CA ALA A 106 3.64 -18.84 -1.63
C ALA A 106 4.29 -18.99 -3.01
N ALA A 107 4.77 -20.19 -3.36
CA ALA A 107 5.36 -20.48 -4.66
C ALA A 107 4.35 -20.29 -5.81
N LEU A 108 3.12 -20.78 -5.65
CA LEU A 108 2.06 -20.58 -6.64
C LEU A 108 1.69 -19.10 -6.79
N LEU A 109 1.62 -18.36 -5.68
CA LEU A 109 1.34 -16.92 -5.69
C LEU A 109 2.45 -16.16 -6.42
N ILE A 110 3.72 -16.42 -6.10
CA ILE A 110 4.88 -15.83 -6.79
C ILE A 110 4.88 -16.20 -8.28
N ALA A 111 4.65 -17.47 -8.62
CA ALA A 111 4.60 -17.93 -10.00
C ALA A 111 3.49 -17.22 -10.79
N SER A 112 2.29 -17.07 -10.20
CA SER A 112 1.18 -16.36 -10.82
C SER A 112 1.44 -14.86 -11.01
N GLY A 113 2.16 -14.23 -10.06
CA GLY A 113 2.58 -12.83 -10.16
C GLY A 113 3.65 -12.62 -11.24
N VAL A 114 4.65 -13.50 -11.29
CA VAL A 114 5.66 -13.46 -12.35
C VAL A 114 5.03 -13.70 -13.72
N ALA A 115 4.12 -14.68 -13.83
CA ALA A 115 3.41 -14.97 -15.08
C ALA A 115 2.64 -13.76 -15.60
N VAL A 116 1.88 -13.06 -14.76
CA VAL A 116 1.12 -11.88 -15.22
C VAL A 116 2.03 -10.74 -15.63
N MET A 117 3.18 -10.56 -14.98
CA MET A 117 4.16 -9.54 -15.38
C MET A 117 4.77 -9.83 -16.76
N PHE A 118 5.03 -11.10 -17.10
CA PHE A 118 5.51 -11.47 -18.42
C PHE A 118 4.42 -11.36 -19.49
N VAL A 119 3.21 -11.84 -19.18
CA VAL A 119 2.06 -11.80 -20.10
C VAL A 119 1.66 -10.35 -20.40
N SER A 120 1.58 -9.49 -19.37
CA SER A 120 1.21 -8.08 -19.54
C SER A 120 2.21 -7.33 -20.41
N ARG A 121 3.52 -7.59 -20.26
CA ARG A 121 4.55 -7.04 -21.14
C ARG A 121 4.41 -7.53 -22.57
N ARG A 122 4.13 -8.82 -22.79
CA ARG A 122 3.97 -9.39 -24.14
C ARG A 122 2.73 -8.85 -24.86
N LEU A 123 1.66 -8.59 -24.12
CA LEU A 123 0.41 -8.05 -24.66
C LEU A 123 0.40 -6.51 -24.72
N GLU A 124 1.53 -5.85 -24.43
CA GLU A 124 1.66 -4.38 -24.38
C GLU A 124 0.68 -3.69 -23.42
N PHE A 125 0.18 -4.41 -22.43
CA PHE A 125 -0.74 -3.95 -21.39
C PHE A 125 0.00 -3.86 -20.04
N GLY A 126 1.11 -3.13 -20.00
CA GLY A 126 2.05 -3.14 -18.86
C GLY A 126 1.39 -2.83 -17.50
N GLY A 127 0.40 -1.93 -17.44
CA GLY A 127 -0.31 -1.59 -16.20
C GLY A 127 -1.14 -2.75 -15.61
N SER A 128 -1.60 -3.69 -16.45
CA SER A 128 -2.35 -4.86 -16.00
C SER A 128 -1.50 -5.84 -15.18
N GLY A 129 -0.18 -5.85 -15.38
CA GLY A 129 0.74 -6.76 -14.69
C GLY A 129 0.78 -6.52 -13.18
N ALA A 130 1.05 -5.26 -12.78
CA ALA A 130 1.14 -4.90 -11.37
C ALA A 130 -0.21 -5.09 -10.65
N LEU A 131 -1.32 -4.70 -11.28
CA LEU A 131 -2.66 -4.89 -10.72
C LEU A 131 -3.07 -6.36 -10.66
N GLY A 132 -2.65 -7.17 -11.63
CA GLY A 132 -2.82 -8.61 -11.60
C GLY A 132 -2.11 -9.26 -10.42
N CYS A 133 -0.87 -8.85 -10.12
CA CYS A 133 -0.10 -9.31 -8.95
C CYS A 133 -0.81 -9.00 -7.63
N ILE A 134 -1.32 -7.78 -7.46
CA ILE A 134 -2.03 -7.39 -6.23
C ILE A 134 -3.38 -8.11 -6.15
N SER A 135 -4.11 -8.18 -7.27
CA SER A 135 -5.43 -8.80 -7.32
C SER A 135 -5.36 -10.30 -7.05
N VAL A 136 -4.38 -11.03 -7.60
CA VAL A 136 -4.21 -12.47 -7.32
C VAL A 136 -3.87 -12.71 -5.86
N ALA A 137 -2.99 -11.89 -5.27
CA ALA A 137 -2.61 -12.00 -3.87
C ALA A 137 -3.79 -11.70 -2.94
N PHE A 138 -4.58 -10.67 -3.24
CA PHE A 138 -5.77 -10.31 -2.48
C PHE A 138 -6.82 -11.43 -2.52
N VAL A 139 -7.15 -11.92 -3.72
CA VAL A 139 -8.14 -12.99 -3.89
C VAL A 139 -7.66 -14.26 -3.20
N ALA A 140 -6.40 -14.67 -3.36
CA ALA A 140 -5.84 -15.84 -2.69
C ALA A 140 -5.88 -15.72 -1.16
N ALA A 141 -5.44 -14.58 -0.62
CA ALA A 141 -5.47 -14.32 0.83
C ALA A 141 -6.90 -14.33 1.40
N PHE A 142 -7.88 -13.83 0.64
CA PHE A 142 -9.29 -13.86 1.05
C PHE A 142 -9.81 -15.29 1.20
N GLY A 143 -9.45 -16.20 0.29
CA GLY A 143 -9.80 -17.61 0.40
C GLY A 143 -9.11 -18.31 1.57
N TRP A 144 -7.82 -18.03 1.77
CA TRP A 144 -7.02 -18.65 2.83
C TRP A 144 -7.36 -18.16 4.24
N LYS A 145 -8.01 -16.99 4.38
CA LYS A 145 -8.51 -16.49 5.67
C LYS A 145 -9.54 -17.44 6.32
N ARG A 146 -10.17 -18.33 5.55
CA ARG A 146 -11.12 -19.33 6.06
C ARG A 146 -10.44 -20.43 6.89
N GLU A 147 -9.12 -20.57 6.80
CA GLU A 147 -8.33 -21.52 7.57
C GLU A 147 -7.53 -20.77 8.65
N HIS A 148 -7.37 -21.38 9.83
CA HIS A 148 -6.49 -20.84 10.85
C HIS A 148 -5.07 -20.72 10.29
N ASP A 149 -4.51 -19.51 10.30
CA ASP A 149 -3.18 -19.14 9.78
C ASP A 149 -2.90 -19.36 8.28
N GLY A 150 -3.91 -19.71 7.47
CA GLY A 150 -3.71 -20.06 6.06
C GLY A 150 -3.03 -18.95 5.23
N ALA A 151 -3.44 -17.70 5.45
CA ALA A 151 -2.84 -16.53 4.79
C ALA A 151 -1.52 -16.09 5.45
N ALA A 152 -1.42 -16.24 6.78
CA ALA A 152 -0.23 -15.85 7.55
C ALA A 152 0.99 -16.69 7.18
N ALA A 153 0.80 -18.01 6.96
CA ALA A 153 1.87 -18.91 6.61
C ALA A 153 2.47 -18.60 5.22
N ALA A 154 1.62 -18.35 4.21
CA ALA A 154 2.08 -17.93 2.88
C ALA A 154 2.76 -16.56 2.91
N SER A 155 2.20 -15.62 3.69
CA SER A 155 2.81 -14.30 3.91
C SER A 155 4.22 -14.41 4.50
N LYS A 156 4.45 -15.32 5.46
CA LYS A 156 5.78 -15.53 6.07
C LYS A 156 6.83 -15.93 5.04
N THR A 157 6.50 -16.84 4.12
CA THR A 157 7.41 -17.24 3.04
C THR A 157 7.69 -16.07 2.08
N CYS A 158 6.68 -15.28 1.73
CA CYS A 158 6.87 -14.08 0.92
C CYS A 158 7.73 -13.02 1.65
N SER A 159 7.60 -12.87 2.96
CA SER A 159 8.43 -11.95 3.76
C SER A 159 9.90 -12.35 3.75
N VAL A 160 10.21 -13.64 3.93
CA VAL A 160 11.59 -14.15 3.85
C VAL A 160 12.20 -13.87 2.47
N LEU A 161 11.42 -14.06 1.41
CA LEU A 161 11.86 -13.76 0.05
C LEU A 161 12.08 -12.25 -0.14
N TRP A 162 11.20 -11.42 0.41
CA TRP A 162 11.33 -9.97 0.40
C TRP A 162 12.58 -9.48 1.12
N GLU A 163 12.98 -10.08 2.25
CA GLU A 163 14.22 -9.74 2.96
C GLU A 163 15.47 -9.91 2.07
N ILE A 164 15.45 -10.86 1.13
CA ILE A 164 16.52 -11.08 0.15
C ILE A 164 16.46 -10.06 -0.98
N PHE A 165 15.28 -9.80 -1.55
CA PHE A 165 15.14 -8.91 -2.71
C PHE A 165 15.13 -7.42 -2.36
N GLN A 166 14.75 -7.05 -1.14
CA GLN A 166 14.65 -5.66 -0.72
C GLN A 166 16.00 -4.92 -0.87
N PRO A 167 17.15 -5.43 -0.35
CA PRO A 167 18.44 -4.78 -0.56
C PRO A 167 18.84 -4.68 -2.04
N THR A 168 18.56 -5.72 -2.84
CA THR A 168 18.86 -5.72 -4.29
C THR A 168 18.04 -4.66 -5.02
N LEU A 169 16.74 -4.56 -4.73
CA LEU A 169 15.83 -3.59 -5.35
C LEU A 169 16.27 -2.15 -5.05
N PHE A 170 16.50 -1.82 -3.78
CA PHE A 170 16.95 -0.48 -3.41
C PHE A 170 18.38 -0.18 -3.89
N GLY A 171 19.26 -1.18 -3.93
CA GLY A 171 20.61 -1.05 -4.48
C GLY A 171 20.62 -0.76 -5.99
N LEU A 172 19.80 -1.48 -6.77
CA LEU A 172 19.67 -1.27 -8.22
C LEU A 172 19.07 0.10 -8.55
N ILE A 173 18.03 0.50 -7.83
CA ILE A 173 17.41 1.81 -8.02
C ILE A 173 18.38 2.94 -7.66
N GLY A 174 19.15 2.77 -6.59
CA GLY A 174 20.22 3.69 -6.25
C GLY A 174 21.30 3.78 -7.34
N ALA A 175 21.65 2.65 -7.98
CA ALA A 175 22.61 2.62 -9.08
C ALA A 175 22.08 3.27 -10.38
N GLU A 176 20.77 3.21 -10.63
CA GLU A 176 20.15 3.86 -11.80
C GLU A 176 20.14 5.39 -11.69
N VAL A 177 20.28 5.94 -10.49
CA VAL A 177 20.35 7.40 -10.27
C VAL A 177 21.73 7.93 -10.65
N GLN A 178 21.78 8.60 -11.80
CA GLN A 178 23.00 9.25 -12.28
C GLN A 178 23.22 10.60 -11.59
N ILE A 179 23.86 10.58 -10.41
CA ILE A 179 24.17 11.77 -9.61
C ILE A 179 24.93 12.84 -10.42
N LYS A 180 25.75 12.43 -11.38
CA LYS A 180 26.51 13.36 -12.26
C LYS A 180 25.63 14.21 -13.18
N ASN A 181 24.43 13.73 -13.50
CA ASN A 181 23.45 14.43 -14.34
C ASN A 181 22.38 15.16 -13.50
N LEU A 182 22.50 15.10 -12.16
CA LEU A 182 21.62 15.82 -11.25
C LEU A 182 22.11 17.24 -11.09
N ASP A 183 21.50 18.16 -11.83
CA ASP A 183 21.65 19.57 -11.54
C ASP A 183 21.10 19.88 -10.14
N LYS A 184 21.81 20.74 -9.39
CA LYS A 184 21.43 21.15 -8.03
C LYS A 184 20.03 21.78 -8.01
N ALA A 185 19.67 22.49 -9.09
CA ALA A 185 18.33 23.06 -9.23
C ALA A 185 17.25 21.96 -9.28
N THR A 186 17.49 20.85 -9.98
CA THR A 186 16.54 19.74 -10.08
C THR A 186 16.31 19.06 -8.73
N ILE A 187 17.37 18.86 -7.93
CA ILE A 187 17.25 18.30 -6.58
C ILE A 187 16.42 19.22 -5.68
N PHE A 188 16.74 20.52 -5.68
CA PHE A 188 16.03 21.50 -4.85
C PHE A 188 14.56 21.63 -5.24
N LEU A 189 14.27 21.72 -6.53
CA LEU A 189 12.90 21.74 -7.06
C LEU A 189 12.17 20.43 -6.73
N GLY A 190 12.84 19.29 -6.84
CA GLY A 190 12.28 17.99 -6.45
C GLY A 190 11.89 17.93 -4.98
N LEU A 191 12.76 18.40 -4.08
CA LEU A 191 12.44 18.50 -2.65
C LEU A 191 11.30 19.47 -2.36
N ALA A 192 11.24 20.62 -3.06
CA ALA A 192 10.14 21.56 -2.94
C ALA A 192 8.80 20.95 -3.41
N VAL A 193 8.80 20.20 -4.51
CA VAL A 193 7.64 19.46 -5.00
C VAL A 193 7.19 18.40 -3.98
N ILE A 194 8.13 17.66 -3.39
CA ILE A 194 7.81 16.68 -2.34
C ILE A 194 7.20 17.39 -1.13
N GLY A 195 7.81 18.47 -0.65
CA GLY A 195 7.32 19.21 0.53
C GLY A 195 5.92 19.80 0.32
N THR A 196 5.67 20.40 -0.84
CA THR A 196 4.34 20.93 -1.20
C THR A 196 3.31 19.80 -1.32
N ALA A 197 3.65 18.69 -2.00
CA ALA A 197 2.76 17.54 -2.13
C ALA A 197 2.40 16.91 -0.76
N LEU A 198 3.37 16.76 0.13
CA LEU A 198 3.13 16.25 1.49
C LEU A 198 2.26 17.21 2.32
N SER A 199 2.44 18.52 2.15
CA SER A 199 1.62 19.53 2.82
C SER A 199 0.15 19.41 2.41
N PHE A 200 -0.12 19.34 1.11
CA PHE A 200 -1.48 19.10 0.59
C PHE A 200 -2.04 17.76 1.07
N ARG A 201 -1.21 16.72 1.17
CA ARG A 201 -1.62 15.41 1.69
C ARG A 201 -2.06 15.51 3.15
N ILE A 202 -1.28 16.16 4.01
CA ILE A 202 -1.63 16.35 5.42
C ILE A 202 -2.96 17.09 5.55
N MET A 203 -3.14 18.19 4.80
CA MET A 203 -4.37 18.98 4.83
C MET A 203 -5.58 18.15 4.38
N THR A 204 -5.44 17.42 3.26
CA THR A 204 -6.53 16.62 2.69
C THR A 204 -6.89 15.46 3.61
N THR A 205 -5.90 14.72 4.14
CA THR A 205 -6.15 13.62 5.08
C THR A 205 -6.84 14.14 6.35
N PHE A 206 -6.39 15.27 6.90
CA PHE A 206 -7.01 15.85 8.09
C PHE A 206 -8.49 16.23 7.85
N LEU A 207 -8.82 16.74 6.67
CA LEU A 207 -10.21 17.07 6.29
C LEU A 207 -11.07 15.83 6.04
N VAL A 208 -10.57 14.84 5.31
CA VAL A 208 -11.32 13.62 4.97
C VAL A 208 -11.65 12.80 6.22
N VAL A 209 -10.72 12.74 7.18
CA VAL A 209 -10.89 12.00 8.43
C VAL A 209 -11.77 12.75 9.44
N TYR A 210 -12.24 13.97 9.12
CA TYR A 210 -13.14 14.75 9.98
C TYR A 210 -14.41 13.98 10.37
N GLY A 211 -14.94 13.15 9.46
CA GLY A 211 -16.13 12.34 9.68
C GLY A 211 -15.91 11.04 10.47
N ALA A 212 -14.66 10.66 10.78
CA ALA A 212 -14.32 9.33 11.30
C ALA A 212 -14.40 9.19 12.84
N ASN A 213 -15.10 10.08 13.55
CA ASN A 213 -15.18 10.13 15.02
C ASN A 213 -13.81 10.09 15.75
N LEU A 214 -12.74 10.56 15.08
CA LEU A 214 -11.39 10.67 15.64
C LEU A 214 -11.18 12.04 16.30
N THR A 215 -10.36 12.09 17.35
CA THR A 215 -9.92 13.35 17.98
C THR A 215 -8.96 14.12 17.07
N ILE A 216 -8.77 15.41 17.31
CA ILE A 216 -7.82 16.24 16.54
C ILE A 216 -6.40 15.66 16.57
N LYS A 217 -6.00 15.07 17.70
CA LYS A 217 -4.67 14.43 17.86
C LYS A 217 -4.55 13.17 17.00
N GLU A 218 -5.57 12.31 17.02
CA GLU A 218 -5.62 11.10 16.20
C GLU A 218 -5.68 11.41 14.70
N ARG A 219 -6.42 12.45 14.29
CA ARG A 219 -6.46 12.91 12.90
C ARG A 219 -5.08 13.33 12.40
N LEU A 220 -4.35 14.08 13.24
CA LEU A 220 -2.97 14.47 12.93
C LEU A 220 -2.06 13.26 12.84
N PHE A 221 -2.23 12.27 13.73
CA PHE A 221 -1.48 11.02 13.66
C PHE A 221 -1.72 10.27 12.34
N VAL A 222 -2.98 10.11 11.93
CA VAL A 222 -3.31 9.46 10.65
C VAL A 222 -2.66 10.18 9.47
N ALA A 223 -2.65 11.52 9.47
CA ALA A 223 -1.97 12.31 8.44
C ALA A 223 -0.44 12.08 8.43
N ILE A 224 0.20 12.01 9.59
CA ILE A 224 1.65 11.72 9.72
C ILE A 224 1.97 10.30 9.25
N ALA A 225 1.15 9.33 9.62
CA ALA A 225 1.33 7.92 9.24
C ALA A 225 1.25 7.69 7.72
N TRP A 226 0.69 8.64 6.97
CA TRP A 226 0.52 8.60 5.52
C TRP A 226 1.61 9.36 4.73
N LEU A 227 2.65 9.84 5.41
CA LEU A 227 3.79 10.50 4.77
C LEU A 227 4.83 9.56 4.14
N PRO A 228 5.17 8.39 4.71
CA PRO A 228 6.29 7.59 4.22
C PRO A 228 6.14 7.15 2.76
N LYS A 229 7.20 7.34 1.96
CA LYS A 229 7.36 6.84 0.57
C LYS A 229 8.57 5.92 0.50
N ALA A 230 8.43 4.75 -0.15
CA ALA A 230 9.50 3.79 -0.32
C ALA A 230 9.20 2.82 -1.46
N THR A 231 8.46 1.74 -1.20
CA THR A 231 8.44 0.56 -2.07
C THR A 231 7.68 0.75 -3.37
N VAL A 232 6.57 1.49 -3.36
CA VAL A 232 5.82 1.75 -4.61
C VAL A 232 6.63 2.65 -5.54
N GLN A 233 7.23 3.70 -5.00
CA GLN A 233 8.11 4.60 -5.75
C GLN A 233 9.31 3.85 -6.34
N ALA A 234 9.85 2.92 -5.55
CA ALA A 234 10.94 2.07 -5.98
C ALA A 234 10.51 1.13 -7.13
N ALA A 235 9.32 0.54 -7.03
CA ALA A 235 8.81 -0.39 -8.02
C ALA A 235 8.43 0.25 -9.37
N ILE A 236 7.76 1.42 -9.35
CA ILE A 236 7.22 2.04 -10.58
C ILE A 236 8.01 3.27 -11.04
N GLY A 237 8.93 3.79 -10.22
CA GLY A 237 9.68 5.03 -10.50
C GLY A 237 10.55 4.97 -11.76
N SER A 238 11.14 3.82 -12.07
CA SER A 238 11.95 3.63 -13.31
C SER A 238 11.10 3.34 -14.54
N SER A 239 9.84 2.92 -14.36
CA SER A 239 9.03 2.37 -15.46
C SER A 239 8.84 3.34 -16.62
N ALA A 240 8.71 4.64 -16.33
CA ALA A 240 8.61 5.67 -17.36
C ALA A 240 9.90 5.80 -18.18
N LEU A 241 11.05 5.73 -17.52
CA LEU A 241 12.37 5.84 -18.15
C LEU A 241 12.70 4.60 -18.97
N ASP A 242 12.40 3.41 -18.44
CA ASP A 242 12.57 2.14 -19.12
C ASP A 242 11.73 2.08 -20.39
N PHE A 243 10.48 2.53 -20.33
CA PHE A 243 9.60 2.59 -21.50
C PHE A 243 10.12 3.58 -22.55
N ALA A 244 10.48 4.80 -22.15
CA ALA A 244 11.02 5.83 -23.04
C ALA A 244 12.27 5.34 -23.79
N ARG A 245 13.19 4.64 -23.10
CA ARG A 245 14.39 4.04 -23.71
C ARG A 245 14.05 2.90 -24.67
N THR A 246 13.06 2.07 -24.31
CA THR A 246 12.65 0.92 -25.14
C THR A 246 12.11 1.38 -26.50
N ILE A 247 11.32 2.45 -26.51
CA ILE A 247 10.78 3.02 -27.76
C ILE A 247 11.75 3.98 -28.46
N LYS A 248 12.96 4.18 -27.91
CA LYS A 248 13.93 5.19 -28.37
C LYS A 248 13.28 6.57 -28.56
N ALA A 249 12.56 7.01 -27.53
CA ALA A 249 11.93 8.33 -27.49
C ALA A 249 12.96 9.45 -27.60
N ASP A 250 12.49 10.65 -27.96
CA ASP A 250 13.32 11.85 -28.02
C ASP A 250 14.04 12.13 -26.68
N ASP A 251 15.21 12.75 -26.77
CA ASP A 251 16.07 13.03 -25.60
C ASP A 251 15.34 13.83 -24.51
N ASP A 252 14.42 14.72 -24.89
CA ASP A 252 13.59 15.50 -23.98
C ASP A 252 12.68 14.59 -23.12
N ILE A 253 12.08 13.56 -23.72
CA ILE A 253 11.22 12.60 -23.02
C ILE A 253 12.05 11.75 -22.07
N ILE A 254 13.24 11.32 -22.50
CA ILE A 254 14.18 10.58 -21.65
C ILE A 254 14.61 11.43 -20.46
N GLN A 255 14.87 12.73 -20.66
CA GLN A 255 15.24 13.64 -19.58
C GLN A 255 14.10 13.81 -18.57
N VAL A 256 12.87 14.03 -19.03
CA VAL A 256 11.69 14.14 -18.14
C VAL A 256 11.46 12.84 -17.38
N ALA A 257 11.58 11.67 -18.03
CA ALA A 257 11.43 10.38 -17.36
C ALA A 257 12.54 10.13 -16.32
N SER A 258 13.77 10.60 -16.60
CA SER A 258 14.88 10.58 -15.65
C SER A 258 14.63 11.48 -14.43
N GLN A 259 13.98 12.64 -14.62
CA GLN A 259 13.54 13.50 -13.52
C GLN A 259 12.48 12.81 -12.65
N VAL A 260 11.54 12.07 -13.24
CA VAL A 260 10.53 11.30 -12.49
C VAL A 260 11.21 10.26 -11.59
N LEU A 261 12.15 9.47 -12.13
CA LEU A 261 12.94 8.51 -11.36
C LEU A 261 13.72 9.20 -10.23
N THR A 262 14.38 10.31 -10.55
CA THR A 262 15.16 11.09 -9.57
C THR A 262 14.30 11.55 -8.41
N ILE A 263 13.14 12.16 -8.68
CA ILE A 263 12.24 12.66 -7.64
C ILE A 263 11.64 11.50 -6.85
N ALA A 264 11.35 10.37 -7.50
CA ALA A 264 10.95 9.15 -6.82
C ALA A 264 12.00 8.74 -5.77
N VAL A 265 13.29 8.65 -6.16
CA VAL A 265 14.37 8.29 -5.23
C VAL A 265 14.57 9.33 -4.14
N LEU A 266 14.55 10.63 -4.46
CA LEU A 266 14.62 11.69 -3.45
C LEU A 266 13.47 11.59 -2.44
N SER A 267 12.26 11.23 -2.88
CA SER A 267 11.13 11.02 -1.99
C SER A 267 11.35 9.84 -1.05
N ILE A 268 11.96 8.75 -1.51
CA ILE A 268 12.31 7.59 -0.68
C ILE A 268 13.32 8.00 0.39
N LEU A 269 14.42 8.64 -0.03
CA LEU A 269 15.50 9.06 0.86
C LEU A 269 15.02 10.06 1.92
N ALA A 270 14.17 11.02 1.52
CA ALA A 270 13.68 12.05 2.43
C ALA A 270 12.58 11.53 3.35
N THR A 271 11.63 10.75 2.85
CA THR A 271 10.36 10.50 3.57
C THR A 271 10.29 9.15 4.29
N ALA A 272 11.03 8.12 3.87
CA ALA A 272 11.01 6.84 4.58
C ALA A 272 11.58 6.97 6.01
N PRO A 273 12.79 7.54 6.22
CA PRO A 273 13.35 7.67 7.56
C PRO A 273 12.60 8.71 8.42
N THR A 274 12.26 9.87 7.82
CA THR A 274 11.54 10.93 8.54
C THR A 274 10.12 10.51 8.88
N GLY A 275 9.44 9.79 8.00
CA GLY A 275 8.11 9.24 8.24
C GLY A 275 8.11 8.18 9.33
N ALA A 276 9.05 7.23 9.30
CA ALA A 276 9.20 6.24 10.37
C ALA A 276 9.46 6.91 11.74
N ALA A 277 10.38 7.88 11.79
CA ALA A 277 10.66 8.64 13.00
C ALA A 277 9.44 9.45 13.47
N ALA A 278 8.71 10.08 12.54
CA ALA A 278 7.53 10.86 12.85
C ALA A 278 6.41 9.97 13.44
N ILE A 279 6.19 8.77 12.89
CA ILE A 279 5.22 7.80 13.44
C ILE A 279 5.63 7.40 14.86
N ALA A 280 6.88 7.00 15.07
CA ALA A 280 7.38 6.55 16.36
C ALA A 280 7.30 7.64 17.45
N LEU A 281 7.57 8.90 17.10
CA LEU A 281 7.50 10.03 18.04
C LEU A 281 6.08 10.55 18.25
N ALA A 282 5.24 10.49 17.23
CA ALA A 282 3.87 11.01 17.28
C ALA A 282 2.92 10.04 17.98
N ALA A 283 3.09 8.73 17.81
CA ALA A 283 2.20 7.73 18.37
C ALA A 283 2.01 7.85 19.89
N PRO A 284 3.06 7.86 20.74
CA PRO A 284 2.89 7.97 22.19
C PRO A 284 2.28 9.30 22.66
N ARG A 285 2.34 10.34 21.83
CA ARG A 285 1.87 11.70 22.17
C ARG A 285 0.44 11.96 21.69
N LEU A 286 0.04 11.32 20.59
CA LEU A 286 -1.21 11.60 19.89
C LEU A 286 -2.25 10.48 20.04
N LEU A 287 -1.84 9.24 20.31
CA LEU A 287 -2.72 8.09 20.46
C LEU A 287 -2.97 7.76 21.93
N HIS A 288 -4.18 7.26 22.20
CA HIS A 288 -4.51 6.65 23.48
C HIS A 288 -3.81 5.29 23.61
N LYS A 289 -3.30 4.96 24.80
CA LYS A 289 -2.76 3.62 25.09
C LYS A 289 -3.79 2.87 25.91
N ASP A 290 -4.30 1.78 25.37
CA ASP A 290 -5.21 0.91 26.10
C ASP A 290 -4.41 0.16 27.17
N LYS A 291 -4.90 0.19 28.43
CA LYS A 291 -4.25 -0.54 29.52
C LYS A 291 -4.57 -2.03 29.36
N PRO A 292 -3.60 -2.94 29.62
CA PRO A 292 -3.81 -4.38 29.54
C PRO A 292 -4.67 -4.88 30.72
N GLY A 293 -5.96 -4.54 30.71
CA GLY A 293 -6.94 -4.90 31.75
C GLY A 293 -8.40 -4.59 31.42
N ASP A 294 -8.70 -3.86 30.34
CA ASP A 294 -10.09 -3.49 30.00
C ASP A 294 -10.80 -4.53 29.08
N GLU A 295 -10.11 -5.58 28.63
CA GLU A 295 -10.72 -6.67 27.85
C GLU A 295 -11.68 -7.54 28.70
N GLU A 296 -11.53 -7.58 30.03
CA GLU A 296 -12.45 -8.31 30.93
C GLU A 296 -13.78 -7.56 31.21
N ALA A 297 -13.89 -6.27 30.83
CA ALA A 297 -15.11 -5.49 31.04
C ALA A 297 -16.06 -5.51 29.83
N ALA A 298 -15.59 -5.91 28.66
CA ALA A 298 -16.37 -5.89 27.41
C ALA A 298 -17.20 -7.17 27.16
N ASP A 299 -16.96 -8.26 27.91
CA ASP A 299 -17.64 -9.56 27.74
C ASP A 299 -18.59 -9.93 28.89
N LYS A 300 -19.17 -8.95 29.59
CA LYS A 300 -20.32 -9.23 30.47
C LYS A 300 -21.61 -9.21 29.66
N PRO A 301 -22.39 -10.31 29.62
CA PRO A 301 -23.74 -10.28 29.07
C PRO A 301 -24.55 -9.23 29.85
N ARG A 302 -25.25 -8.36 29.13
CA ARG A 302 -26.31 -7.53 29.70
C ARG A 302 -27.48 -8.44 30.05
N ASP A 303 -27.44 -9.08 31.23
CA ASP A 303 -28.62 -9.64 31.84
C ASP A 303 -28.86 -9.04 33.23
N GLU A 304 -30.13 -8.71 33.43
CA GLU A 304 -30.80 -8.33 34.67
C GLU A 304 -30.58 -6.91 35.23
N ALA A 305 -31.40 -5.98 34.71
CA ALA A 305 -31.90 -4.87 35.51
C ALA A 305 -33.38 -4.58 35.18
N ALA A 306 -34.29 -5.26 35.90
CA ALA A 306 -35.67 -4.81 36.08
C ALA A 306 -36.13 -5.08 37.53
N ALA A 307 -35.83 -4.09 38.37
CA ALA A 307 -36.52 -3.63 39.58
C ALA A 307 -36.60 -4.50 40.85
N PRO A 308 -36.15 -3.99 42.02
CA PRO A 308 -36.73 -4.33 43.31
C PRO A 308 -37.91 -3.39 43.60
N VAL A 309 -39.11 -3.94 43.83
CA VAL A 309 -40.18 -3.24 44.53
C VAL A 309 -40.41 -3.96 45.86
N GLN A 310 -40.17 -3.22 46.94
CA GLN A 310 -40.45 -3.59 48.32
C GLN A 310 -41.36 -2.50 48.90
N PRO A 311 -41.96 -2.71 50.07
CA PRO A 311 -43.15 -3.50 50.36
C PRO A 311 -44.37 -2.58 50.61
N ASP A 312 -45.60 -3.08 50.50
CA ASP A 312 -46.74 -2.38 51.11
C ASP A 312 -47.40 -3.25 52.18
N SER A 313 -47.66 -2.56 53.28
CA SER A 313 -48.15 -3.05 54.55
C SER A 313 -49.67 -3.10 54.56
N GLY A 314 -50.22 -4.17 55.14
CA GLY A 314 -51.36 -4.01 56.04
C GLY A 314 -52.74 -4.47 55.54
N ARG A 315 -53.19 -5.51 56.25
CA ARG A 315 -54.49 -5.65 56.93
C ARG A 315 -55.65 -6.34 56.20
N LEU A 316 -55.95 -7.49 56.83
CA LEU A 316 -57.25 -8.12 57.12
C LEU A 316 -57.99 -8.82 55.98
#